data_AF-A0A1Y4LXC7-F1
#
_entry.id   AF-A0A1Y4LXC7-F1
#
_cell.length_a   1.000
_cell.length_b   1.000
_cell.length_c   1.000
_cell.angle_alpha   90.00
_cell.angle_beta   90.00
_cell.angle_gamma   90.00
#
_symmetry.space_group_name_H-M   'P 1'
#
loop_
_entity.id
_entity.type
_entity.pdbx_description
1 polymer ?
#
loop_
_entity_poly.entity_id
_entity_poly.type
_entity_poly.pdbx_seq_one_letter_code
_entity_poly.pdbx_strand_id
1 'polypeptide(L)'
;MFRHQENKKWYGAMLSVSKRKLGISSDEIVEILDLRNSFEKVEKIVDHKKYYPGWHMNKKYWYTIILDGSISLKDIYKCIDESYQMTK
;
A
#
# COMPACT_ATOMS: atom_id res chain seq x y z
N MET A 1 9.89 4.14 -5.88
CA MET A 1 9.90 4.39 -4.42
C MET A 1 9.75 5.89 -4.18
N PHE A 2 8.85 6.28 -3.28
CA PHE A 2 8.54 7.67 -2.96
C PHE A 2 8.97 8.01 -1.54
N ARG A 3 9.66 9.14 -1.36
CA ARG A 3 10.22 9.57 -0.07
C ARG A 3 10.30 11.08 0.04
N HIS A 4 10.22 11.58 1.28
CA HIS A 4 10.43 13.00 1.56
C HIS A 4 11.88 13.41 1.26
N GLN A 5 12.07 14.58 0.68
CA GLN A 5 13.42 15.07 0.37
C GLN A 5 14.20 15.44 1.64
N GLU A 6 13.51 15.97 2.66
CA GLU A 6 14.09 16.48 3.90
C GLU A 6 14.56 15.34 4.81
N ASN A 7 13.65 14.44 5.21
CA ASN A 7 13.92 13.42 6.23
C ASN A 7 14.25 12.03 5.64
N LYS A 8 14.22 11.89 4.30
CA LYS A 8 14.45 10.65 3.52
C LYS A 8 13.51 9.48 3.84
N LYS A 9 12.50 9.65 4.69
CA LYS A 9 11.52 8.61 5.04
C LYS A 9 10.64 8.29 3.83
N TRP A 10 10.40 7.00 3.63
CA TRP A 10 9.52 6.51 2.58
C TRP A 10 8.06 6.68 2.99
N TYR A 11 7.24 7.11 2.04
CA TYR A 11 5.78 7.22 2.19
C TYR A 11 5.01 6.40 1.15
N GLY A 12 5.69 5.85 0.15
CA GLY A 12 5.04 4.93 -0.77
C GLY A 12 5.99 4.18 -1.69
N ALA A 13 5.49 3.09 -2.26
CA ALA A 13 6.21 2.29 -3.24
C ALA A 13 5.23 1.81 -4.32
N MET A 14 5.58 1.99 -5.59
CA MET A 14 4.86 1.40 -6.71
C MET A 14 5.73 0.31 -7.33
N LEU A 15 5.15 -0.89 -7.49
CA LEU A 15 5.85 -2.11 -7.86
C LEU A 15 4.95 -2.99 -8.72
N SER A 16 5.52 -3.87 -9.54
CA SER A 16 4.78 -4.92 -10.26
C SER A 16 5.06 -6.27 -9.61
N VAL A 17 4.01 -6.99 -9.21
CA VAL A 17 4.12 -8.26 -8.47
C VAL A 17 3.10 -9.28 -8.96
N SER A 18 3.41 -10.56 -8.80
CA SER A 18 2.42 -11.63 -9.02
C SER A 18 1.37 -11.62 -7.90
N LYS A 19 0.09 -11.74 -8.27
CA LYS A 19 -1.03 -11.90 -7.34
C LYS A 19 -0.81 -13.03 -6.31
N ARG A 20 -0.13 -14.11 -6.70
CA ARG A 20 0.29 -15.22 -5.82
C ARG A 20 1.06 -14.73 -4.59
N LYS A 21 1.92 -13.74 -4.77
CA LYS A 21 2.74 -13.18 -3.70
C LYS A 21 1.93 -12.35 -2.70
N LEU A 22 0.72 -11.92 -3.07
CA LEU A 22 -0.24 -11.24 -2.21
C LEU A 22 -1.23 -12.22 -1.54
N GLY A 23 -1.08 -13.53 -1.77
CA GLY A 23 -1.96 -14.57 -1.23
C GLY A 23 -3.17 -14.91 -2.13
N ILE A 24 -3.19 -14.44 -3.38
CA ILE A 24 -4.28 -14.69 -4.33
C ILE A 24 -3.83 -15.79 -5.30
N SER A 25 -4.65 -16.81 -5.55
CA SER A 25 -4.30 -17.93 -6.44
C SER A 25 -4.32 -17.56 -7.93
N SER A 26 -3.41 -16.68 -8.36
CA SER A 26 -3.21 -16.26 -9.75
C SER A 26 -1.74 -15.86 -9.97
N ASP A 27 -1.19 -16.19 -11.13
CA ASP A 27 0.16 -15.78 -11.54
C ASP A 27 0.20 -14.44 -12.29
N GLU A 28 -0.97 -13.83 -12.50
CA GLU A 28 -1.10 -12.50 -13.09
C GLU A 28 -0.22 -11.48 -12.37
N ILE A 29 0.53 -10.70 -13.16
CA ILE A 29 1.33 -9.59 -12.67
C ILE A 29 0.44 -8.35 -12.59
N VAL A 30 0.40 -7.72 -11.42
CA VAL A 30 -0.36 -6.49 -11.17
C VAL A 30 0.54 -5.38 -10.66
N GLU A 31 0.16 -4.15 -10.94
CA GLU A 31 0.72 -2.98 -10.30
C GLU A 31 0.12 -2.82 -8.91
N ILE A 32 0.98 -2.57 -7.94
CA ILE A 32 0.61 -2.33 -6.56
C ILE A 32 1.14 -0.99 -6.07
N LEU A 33 0.45 -0.44 -5.07
CA LEU A 33 0.89 0.70 -4.30
C LEU A 33 0.96 0.30 -2.82
N ASP A 34 2.17 0.29 -2.26
CA ASP A 34 2.41 0.04 -0.84
C ASP A 34 2.55 1.38 -0.10
N LEU A 35 1.76 1.56 0.96
CA LEU A 35 1.64 2.81 1.71
C LEU A 35 1.75 2.55 3.21
N ARG A 36 2.24 3.55 3.94
CA ARG A 36 2.37 3.53 5.40
C ARG A 36 1.19 4.20 6.09
N ASN A 37 0.75 3.67 7.22
CA ASN A 37 -0.22 4.30 8.12
C ASN A 37 0.07 3.91 9.60
N SER A 38 -0.81 4.32 10.52
CA SER A 38 -0.74 3.87 11.93
C SER A 38 -1.09 2.38 12.03
N PHE A 39 -0.62 1.73 13.10
CA PHE A 39 -0.89 0.31 13.35
C PHE A 39 -2.39 0.03 13.44
N GLU A 40 -3.12 0.86 14.19
CA GLU A 40 -4.56 0.73 14.42
C GLU A 40 -5.36 0.86 13.11
N LYS A 41 -4.93 1.76 12.23
CA LYS A 41 -5.56 1.91 10.91
C LYS A 41 -5.27 0.70 10.04
N VAL A 42 -4.02 0.24 9.97
CA VAL A 42 -3.64 -0.92 9.15
C VAL A 42 -4.40 -2.16 9.59
N GLU A 43 -4.45 -2.45 10.90
CA GLU A 43 -5.25 -3.57 11.44
C GLU A 43 -6.73 -3.46 11.07
N LYS A 44 -7.28 -2.24 11.04
CA LYS A 44 -8.70 -2.03 10.73
C LYS A 44 -9.05 -2.19 9.26
N ILE A 45 -8.16 -1.80 8.34
CA ILE A 45 -8.49 -1.73 6.90
C ILE A 45 -8.06 -2.94 6.10
N VAL A 46 -7.03 -3.67 6.54
CA VAL A 46 -6.52 -4.84 5.80
C VAL A 46 -7.56 -5.95 5.83
N ASP A 47 -8.14 -6.22 4.66
CA ASP A 47 -9.28 -7.12 4.48
C ASP A 47 -8.99 -8.28 3.51
N HIS A 48 -7.80 -8.31 2.91
CA HIS A 48 -7.38 -9.26 1.87
C HIS A 48 -8.28 -9.26 0.62
N LYS A 49 -9.00 -8.16 0.38
CA LYS A 49 -9.89 -7.97 -0.79
C LYS A 49 -9.57 -6.68 -1.53
N LYS A 50 -9.47 -5.58 -0.81
CA LYS A 50 -9.11 -4.26 -1.32
C LYS A 50 -7.76 -3.82 -0.80
N TYR A 51 -7.51 -4.10 0.47
CA TYR A 51 -6.27 -3.75 1.15
C TYR A 51 -5.59 -5.03 1.65
N TYR A 52 -4.32 -5.17 1.28
CA TYR A 52 -3.49 -6.33 1.58
C TYR A 52 -2.40 -5.93 2.59
N PRO A 53 -1.82 -6.88 3.34
CA PRO A 53 -0.66 -6.58 4.18
C PRO A 53 0.51 -6.03 3.35
N GLY A 54 1.33 -5.15 3.95
CA GLY A 54 2.44 -4.50 3.26
C GLY A 54 3.40 -5.46 2.54
N TRP A 55 3.78 -5.09 1.32
CA TRP A 55 4.62 -5.89 0.42
C TRP A 55 6.11 -5.61 0.63
N HIS A 56 6.87 -6.61 1.11
CA HIS A 56 8.26 -6.48 1.60
C HIS A 56 8.48 -5.48 2.75
N MET A 57 7.50 -4.65 3.09
CA MET A 57 7.56 -3.72 4.21
C MET A 57 7.05 -4.34 5.51
N ASN A 58 7.17 -3.59 6.61
CA ASN A 58 6.64 -3.99 7.91
C ASN A 58 5.11 -3.98 7.88
N LYS A 59 4.50 -5.17 7.81
CA LYS A 59 3.05 -5.40 7.75
C LYS A 59 2.23 -4.79 8.89
N LYS A 60 2.86 -4.39 10.00
CA LYS A 60 2.17 -3.66 11.09
C LYS A 60 1.82 -2.22 10.70
N TYR A 61 2.62 -1.59 9.84
CA TYR A 61 2.48 -0.18 9.50
C TYR A 61 2.28 0.07 8.02
N TRP A 62 2.43 -0.96 7.19
CA TRP A 62 2.33 -0.86 5.74
C TRP A 62 1.22 -1.76 5.22
N TYR A 63 0.53 -1.29 4.20
CA TYR A 63 -0.54 -1.99 3.51
C TYR A 63 -0.46 -1.71 2.01
N THR A 64 -0.90 -2.68 1.23
CA THR A 64 -0.78 -2.70 -0.22
C THR A 64 -2.16 -2.61 -0.87
N ILE A 65 -2.27 -1.76 -1.89
CA ILE A 65 -3.43 -1.64 -2.79
C ILE A 65 -3.05 -2.23 -4.14
N ILE A 66 -3.93 -3.02 -4.75
CA ILE A 66 -3.81 -3.44 -6.15
C ILE A 66 -4.46 -2.36 -7.02
N LEU A 67 -3.76 -1.91 -8.07
CA LEU A 67 -4.25 -0.87 -8.99
C LEU A 67 -5.08 -1.49 -10.13
N ASP A 68 -6.17 -2.19 -9.78
CA ASP A 68 -7.06 -2.90 -10.72
C ASP A 68 -8.44 -2.24 -10.89
N GLY A 69 -8.63 -1.04 -10.32
CA GLY A 69 -9.89 -0.31 -10.33
C GLY A 69 -10.90 -0.71 -9.24
N SER A 70 -10.55 -1.65 -8.35
CA SER A 70 -11.39 -2.01 -7.19
C SER A 70 -11.54 -0.91 -6.13
N ILE A 71 -10.63 0.07 -6.15
CA ILE A 71 -10.63 1.27 -5.31
C ILE A 71 -10.67 2.51 -6.20
N SER A 72 -11.50 3.49 -5.82
CA SER A 72 -11.61 4.73 -6.58
C SER A 72 -10.31 5.55 -6.53
N LEU A 73 -9.99 6.28 -7.60
CA LEU A 73 -8.82 7.16 -7.62
C LEU A 73 -8.86 8.21 -6.49
N LYS A 74 -10.06 8.69 -6.14
CA LYS A 74 -10.25 9.62 -5.02
C LYS A 74 -9.79 9.02 -3.69
N ASP A 75 -10.13 7.77 -3.44
CA ASP A 75 -9.72 7.07 -2.21
C ASP A 75 -8.22 6.76 -2.22
N ILE A 76 -7.67 6.38 -3.38
CA ILE A 76 -6.22 6.17 -3.55
C ILE A 76 -5.45 7.46 -3.24
N TYR A 77 -5.87 8.61 -3.76
CA TYR A 77 -5.24 9.89 -3.46
C TYR A 77 -5.30 10.22 -1.97
N LYS A 78 -6.45 9.99 -1.32
CA LYS A 78 -6.57 10.14 0.13
C LYS A 78 -5.59 9.24 0.88
N CYS A 79 -5.43 7.98 0.47
CA CYS A 79 -4.45 7.07 1.06
C CYS A 79 -3.01 7.56 0.92
N ILE A 80 -2.65 8.11 -0.25
CA ILE A 80 -1.33 8.70 -0.49
C ILE A 80 -1.11 9.92 0.42
N ASP A 81 -2.09 10.81 0.52
CA ASP A 81 -2.02 12.00 1.38
C ASP A 81 -1.84 11.60 2.85
N GLU A 82 -2.64 10.65 3.34
CA GLU A 82 -2.50 10.10 4.70
C GLU A 82 -1.09 9.55 4.94
N SER A 83 -0.55 8.79 4.00
CA SER A 83 0.79 8.20 4.12
C SER A 83 1.91 9.24 4.12
N TYR A 84 1.78 10.25 3.25
CA TYR A 84 2.70 11.37 3.16
C TYR A 84 2.74 12.14 4.48
N GLN A 85 1.58 12.48 5.06
CA GLN A 85 1.52 13.20 6.34
C GLN A 85 2.06 12.37 7.50
N MET A 86 1.81 11.05 7.53
CA MET A 86 2.28 10.15 8.60
C MET A 86 3.80 10.03 8.69
N THR A 87 4.50 10.41 7.61
CA THR A 87 5.95 10.21 7.46
C THR A 87 6.72 11.51 7.30
N LYS A 88 6.02 12.66 7.34
CA LYS A 88 6.65 13.97 7.34
C LYS A 88 7.50 14.17 8.61
#